data_AF-A0A3D0NBI5-F1
#
_entry.id   AF-A0A3D0NBI5-F1
#
_cell.length_a   1.000
_cell.length_b   1.000
_cell.length_c   1.000
_cell.angle_alpha   90.00
_cell.angle_beta   90.00
_cell.angle_gamma   90.00
#
_symmetry.space_group_name_H-M   'P 1'
#
loop_
_entity.id
_entity.type
_entity.pdbx_description
1 polymer ?
#
loop_
_entity_poly.entity_id
_entity_poly.type
_entity_poly.pdbx_seq_one_letter_code
_entity_poly.pdbx_strand_id
1 'polypeptide(L)'
;DREDNHGQHAGLFDYDYRWHLGDRFTVLSDGYFDFFSEGLRTASIGGVLSRPDTGRFYLGYRMIDGPISSHIVNAALSYKMSQKWIGILGSSFDLGDSGNIGQSLSLVRIGESLLIRMGVNYDESRDNFGVNLSIEPRFLANSRIARRTGVDIRPSGAYGFE
;
A
#
# COMPACT_ATOMS: atom_id res chain seq x y z
N ASP A 1 -37.58 9.58 -22.92
CA ASP A 1 -37.14 8.94 -21.65
C ASP A 1 -36.48 7.57 -21.80
N ARG A 2 -36.52 6.89 -22.96
CA ARG A 2 -35.84 5.60 -23.20
C ARG A 2 -34.62 5.69 -24.13
N GLU A 3 -34.19 6.91 -24.47
CA GLU A 3 -33.15 7.18 -25.48
C GLU A 3 -31.83 7.69 -24.88
N ASP A 4 -31.82 8.19 -23.64
CA ASP A 4 -30.60 8.79 -23.05
C ASP A 4 -29.59 7.76 -22.50
N ASN A 5 -30.01 6.51 -22.30
CA ASN A 5 -29.19 5.48 -21.65
C ASN A 5 -28.66 4.41 -22.62
N HIS A 6 -28.67 4.65 -23.93
CA HIS A 6 -28.17 3.73 -24.97
C HIS A 6 -28.65 2.26 -24.82
N GLY A 7 -29.87 2.05 -24.31
CA GLY A 7 -30.44 0.71 -24.09
C GLY A 7 -30.02 0.01 -22.79
N GLN A 8 -29.24 0.65 -21.91
CA GLN A 8 -28.83 0.10 -20.61
C GLN A 8 -29.81 0.48 -19.49
N HIS A 9 -29.97 -0.42 -18.51
CA HIS A 9 -30.93 -0.26 -17.40
C HIS A 9 -30.35 0.45 -16.17
N ALA A 10 -29.03 0.53 -16.05
CA ALA A 10 -28.31 1.20 -14.97
C ALA A 10 -27.05 1.87 -15.55
N GLY A 11 -26.63 3.00 -14.97
CA GLY A 11 -25.42 3.73 -15.38
C GLY A 11 -24.18 3.23 -14.64
N LEU A 12 -23.67 4.02 -13.69
CA LEU A 12 -22.56 3.63 -12.82
C LEU A 12 -23.07 2.94 -11.55
N PHE A 13 -22.49 1.78 -11.21
CA PHE A 13 -22.62 1.14 -9.91
C PHE A 13 -21.28 1.18 -9.19
N ASP A 14 -21.27 1.64 -7.93
CA ASP A 14 -20.09 1.67 -7.09
C ASP A 14 -20.37 1.03 -5.72
N TYR A 15 -19.30 0.53 -5.09
CA TYR A 15 -19.34 0.06 -3.71
C TYR A 15 -18.01 0.28 -2.99
N ASP A 16 -18.08 0.45 -1.68
CA ASP A 16 -16.95 0.43 -0.74
C ASP A 16 -17.34 -0.44 0.45
N TYR A 17 -16.51 -1.43 0.75
CA TYR A 17 -16.71 -2.40 1.81
C TYR A 17 -15.46 -2.54 2.68
N ARG A 18 -15.69 -2.52 4.01
CA ARG A 18 -14.66 -2.75 5.01
C ARG A 18 -15.21 -3.62 6.13
N TRP A 19 -14.56 -4.75 6.37
CA TRP A 19 -14.92 -5.68 7.44
C TRP A 19 -13.77 -5.89 8.40
N HIS A 20 -13.98 -5.43 9.63
CA HIS A 20 -13.08 -5.70 10.75
C HIS A 20 -13.40 -7.09 11.32
N LEU A 21 -12.69 -8.11 10.84
CA LEU A 21 -12.82 -9.48 11.34
C LEU A 21 -12.24 -9.64 12.75
N GLY A 22 -11.40 -8.70 13.17
CA GLY A 22 -10.96 -8.54 14.56
C GLY A 22 -10.06 -7.32 14.69
N ASP A 23 -9.42 -7.20 15.86
CA ASP A 23 -8.60 -6.02 16.21
C ASP A 23 -7.41 -5.77 15.28
N ARG A 24 -6.97 -6.80 14.56
CA ARG A 24 -5.75 -6.77 13.74
C ARG A 24 -5.98 -7.07 12.28
N PHE A 25 -7.07 -7.73 11.92
CA PHE A 25 -7.32 -8.16 10.54
C PHE A 25 -8.56 -7.48 9.98
N THR A 26 -8.40 -6.85 8.83
CA THR A 26 -9.47 -6.16 8.12
C THR A 26 -9.46 -6.57 6.66
N VAL A 27 -10.63 -6.96 6.16
CA VAL A 27 -10.85 -7.18 4.74
C VAL A 27 -11.42 -5.89 4.15
N LEU A 28 -10.93 -5.51 2.99
CA LEU A 28 -11.27 -4.32 2.24
C LEU A 28 -11.70 -4.74 0.85
N SER A 29 -12.70 -4.08 0.29
CA SER A 29 -13.10 -4.30 -1.09
C SER A 29 -13.78 -3.04 -1.62
N ASP A 30 -13.50 -2.70 -2.86
CA ASP A 30 -14.11 -1.55 -3.53
C ASP A 30 -14.29 -1.87 -5.01
N GLY A 31 -15.21 -1.18 -5.67
CA GLY A 31 -15.35 -1.31 -7.10
C GLY A 31 -16.27 -0.29 -7.73
N TYR A 32 -16.10 -0.17 -9.05
CA TYR A 32 -16.86 0.71 -9.93
C TYR A 32 -17.17 -0.07 -11.19
N PHE A 33 -18.42 -0.06 -11.62
CA PHE A 33 -18.89 -0.77 -12.80
C PHE A 33 -19.74 0.19 -13.63
N ASP A 34 -19.19 0.61 -14.76
CA ASP A 34 -19.93 1.30 -15.79
C ASP A 34 -20.53 0.26 -16.75
N PHE A 35 -21.86 0.24 -16.87
CA PHE A 35 -22.59 -0.71 -17.72
C PHE A 35 -22.74 -0.23 -19.18
N PHE A 36 -22.24 0.95 -19.54
CA PHE A 36 -22.16 1.37 -20.94
C PHE A 36 -21.17 0.50 -21.73
N SER A 37 -21.32 0.49 -23.06
CA SER A 37 -20.38 -0.20 -23.96
C SER A 37 -18.98 0.43 -23.80
N GLU A 38 -17.96 -0.41 -23.59
CA GLU A 38 -16.58 0.00 -23.24
C GLU A 38 -16.42 0.69 -21.87
N GLY A 39 -17.44 0.61 -21.02
CA GLY A 39 -17.41 1.13 -19.65
C GLY A 39 -16.29 0.52 -18.80
N LEU A 40 -15.65 1.37 -18.00
CA LEU A 40 -14.64 0.94 -17.05
C LEU A 40 -15.28 0.12 -15.93
N ARG A 41 -14.70 -1.05 -15.68
CA ARG A 41 -15.10 -1.97 -14.60
C ARG A 41 -13.87 -2.29 -13.78
N THR A 42 -13.86 -1.86 -12.53
CA THR A 42 -12.78 -2.13 -11.60
C THR A 42 -13.34 -2.77 -10.34
N ALA A 43 -12.64 -3.76 -9.83
CA ALA A 43 -12.94 -4.39 -8.55
C ALA A 43 -11.65 -4.65 -7.81
N SER A 44 -11.68 -4.45 -6.50
CA SER A 44 -10.55 -4.61 -5.62
C SER A 44 -10.97 -5.41 -4.40
N ILE A 45 -10.08 -6.30 -3.96
CA ILE A 45 -10.19 -7.01 -2.69
C ILE A 45 -8.82 -7.07 -2.03
N GLY A 46 -8.77 -6.87 -0.73
CA GLY A 46 -7.52 -6.96 0.01
C GLY A 46 -7.68 -7.24 1.47
N GLY A 47 -6.61 -7.73 2.08
CA GLY A 47 -6.48 -7.96 3.51
C GLY A 47 -5.41 -7.05 4.09
N VAL A 48 -5.71 -6.47 5.25
CA VAL A 48 -4.75 -5.74 6.07
C VAL A 48 -4.62 -6.46 7.41
N LEU A 49 -3.40 -6.89 7.72
CA LEU A 49 -3.01 -7.31 9.06
C LEU A 49 -2.18 -6.21 9.71
N SER A 50 -2.62 -5.67 10.84
CA SER A 50 -1.97 -4.56 11.54
C SER A 50 -1.82 -4.89 13.01
N ARG A 51 -0.58 -4.99 13.48
CA ARG A 51 -0.27 -5.13 14.90
C ARG A 51 0.50 -3.88 15.36
N PRO A 52 -0.09 -3.06 16.24
CA PRO A 52 0.58 -1.89 16.82
C PRO A 52 1.99 -2.26 17.36
N ASP A 53 2.94 -1.34 17.21
CA ASP A 53 4.35 -1.47 17.58
C ASP A 53 5.16 -2.61 16.92
N THR A 54 4.52 -3.46 16.11
CA THR A 54 5.16 -4.67 15.55
C THR A 54 5.27 -4.63 14.04
N GLY A 55 4.15 -4.43 13.34
CA GLY A 55 4.15 -4.55 11.89
C GLY A 55 2.79 -4.40 11.25
N ARG A 56 2.82 -4.14 9.95
CA ARG A 56 1.66 -4.03 9.08
C ARG A 56 1.93 -4.78 7.79
N PHE A 57 1.00 -5.64 7.40
CA PHE A 57 1.01 -6.36 6.14
C PHE A 57 -0.28 -6.04 5.38
N TYR A 58 -0.14 -5.79 4.09
CA TYR A 58 -1.23 -5.61 3.14
C TYR A 58 -0.99 -6.55 1.97
N LEU A 59 -2.05 -7.24 1.56
CA LEU A 59 -2.11 -7.97 0.31
C LEU A 59 -3.43 -7.61 -0.36
N GLY A 60 -3.36 -7.15 -1.60
CA GLY A 60 -4.51 -6.73 -2.38
C GLY A 60 -4.44 -7.27 -3.80
N TYR A 61 -5.61 -7.47 -4.37
CA TYR A 61 -5.83 -7.77 -5.77
C TYR A 61 -6.76 -6.72 -6.34
N ARG A 62 -6.44 -6.23 -7.54
CA ARG A 62 -7.26 -5.29 -8.30
C ARG A 62 -7.38 -5.78 -9.73
N MET A 63 -8.61 -5.87 -10.18
CA MET A 63 -8.96 -6.10 -11.57
C MET A 63 -9.42 -4.78 -12.17
N ILE A 64 -8.96 -4.48 -13.37
CA ILE A 64 -9.37 -3.35 -14.20
C ILE A 64 -9.70 -3.92 -15.56
N ASP A 65 -10.92 -3.72 -16.03
CA ASP A 65 -11.40 -4.14 -17.34
C ASP A 65 -12.17 -3.02 -18.02
N GLY A 66 -12.09 -2.94 -19.35
CA GLY A 66 -12.67 -1.88 -20.16
C GLY A 66 -11.71 -1.51 -21.29
N PRO A 67 -11.32 -0.24 -21.45
CA PRO A 67 -10.34 0.18 -22.45
C PRO A 67 -8.95 -0.43 -22.25
N ILE A 68 -8.63 -0.81 -21.01
CA ILE A 68 -7.42 -1.54 -20.62
C ILE A 68 -7.84 -2.73 -19.74
N SER A 69 -7.13 -3.85 -19.86
CA SER A 69 -7.30 -5.02 -18.98
C SER A 69 -6.02 -5.24 -18.19
N SER A 70 -6.13 -5.28 -16.86
CA SER A 70 -4.99 -5.48 -15.96
C SER A 70 -5.43 -6.08 -14.63
N HIS A 71 -4.69 -7.08 -14.16
CA HIS A 71 -5.00 -7.87 -12.98
C HIS A 71 -3.85 -7.77 -11.97
N ILE A 72 -3.89 -6.75 -11.12
CA ILE A 72 -2.73 -6.35 -10.31
C ILE A 72 -2.81 -6.94 -8.90
N VAL A 73 -1.78 -7.66 -8.51
CA VAL A 73 -1.51 -8.05 -7.11
C VAL A 73 -0.54 -7.05 -6.49
N ASN A 74 -0.90 -6.51 -5.34
CA ASN A 74 -0.08 -5.61 -4.54
C ASN A 74 0.17 -6.21 -3.16
N ALA A 75 1.44 -6.27 -2.76
CA ALA A 75 1.83 -6.66 -1.41
C ALA A 75 2.71 -5.57 -0.78
N ALA A 76 2.43 -5.23 0.47
CA ALA A 76 3.24 -4.30 1.24
C ALA A 76 3.42 -4.82 2.67
N LEU A 77 4.67 -4.89 3.13
CA LEU A 77 5.03 -5.31 4.47
C LEU A 77 5.90 -4.24 5.13
N SER A 78 5.61 -3.93 6.39
CA SER A 78 6.49 -3.19 7.28
C SER A 78 6.59 -3.94 8.59
N TYR A 79 7.79 -4.28 9.03
CA TYR A 79 8.00 -5.13 10.19
C TYR A 79 9.18 -4.65 11.05
N LYS A 80 8.93 -4.47 12.33
CA LYS A 80 9.95 -4.15 13.33
C LYS A 80 10.68 -5.43 13.73
N MET A 81 11.77 -5.71 13.01
CA MET A 81 12.60 -6.90 13.21
C MET A 81 13.29 -6.91 14.59
N SER A 82 13.62 -5.73 15.11
CA SER A 82 14.19 -5.55 16.45
C SER A 82 13.87 -4.15 16.98
N GLN A 83 14.28 -3.86 18.22
CA GLN A 83 14.20 -2.49 18.76
C GLN A 83 14.96 -1.46 17.92
N LYS A 84 15.92 -1.90 17.10
CA LYS A 84 16.86 -1.05 16.35
C LYS A 84 16.58 -1.00 14.84
N TRP A 85 15.72 -1.87 14.30
CA TRP A 85 15.57 -2.07 12.87
C TRP A 85 14.12 -2.34 12.43
N ILE A 86 13.68 -1.66 11.37
CA ILE A 86 12.43 -1.92 10.64
C ILE A 86 12.78 -2.28 9.20
N GLY A 87 12.18 -3.35 8.69
CA GLY A 87 12.19 -3.71 7.27
C GLY A 87 10.90 -3.30 6.60
N ILE A 88 11.00 -2.77 5.39
CA ILE A 88 9.87 -2.38 4.54
C ILE A 88 10.05 -3.07 3.19
N LEU A 89 9.02 -3.78 2.74
CA LEU A 89 8.95 -4.44 1.44
C LEU A 89 7.68 -3.98 0.73
N GLY A 90 7.78 -3.73 -0.56
CA GLY A 90 6.64 -3.44 -1.43
C GLY A 90 6.81 -4.16 -2.75
N SER A 91 5.74 -4.75 -3.24
CA SER A 91 5.72 -5.57 -4.45
C SER A 91 4.43 -5.34 -5.21
N SER A 92 4.53 -5.16 -6.52
CA SER A 92 3.39 -4.99 -7.41
C SER A 92 3.63 -5.79 -8.69
N PHE A 93 2.66 -6.62 -9.05
CA PHE A 93 2.71 -7.52 -10.20
C PHE A 93 1.37 -7.48 -10.93
N ASP A 94 1.40 -7.29 -12.24
CA ASP A 94 0.28 -7.57 -13.13
C ASP A 94 0.29 -9.07 -13.48
N LEU A 95 -0.84 -9.73 -13.28
CA LEU A 95 -1.05 -11.14 -13.63
C LEU A 95 -1.42 -11.30 -15.11
N GLY A 96 -1.65 -10.21 -15.84
CA GLY A 96 -1.77 -10.19 -17.29
C GLY A 96 -0.40 -10.17 -17.99
N ASP A 97 -0.34 -9.55 -19.16
CA ASP A 97 0.84 -9.58 -20.02
C ASP A 97 2.00 -8.72 -19.52
N SER A 98 1.74 -7.71 -18.68
CA SER A 98 2.75 -6.75 -18.21
C SER A 98 3.76 -7.35 -17.22
N GLY A 99 3.37 -8.38 -16.46
CA GLY A 99 4.24 -9.03 -15.48
C GLY A 99 4.63 -8.14 -14.29
N ASN A 100 5.93 -8.06 -13.98
CA ASN A 100 6.42 -7.27 -12.85
C ASN A 100 6.14 -5.78 -13.08
N ILE A 101 5.57 -5.08 -12.10
CA ILE A 101 5.35 -3.63 -12.17
C ILE A 101 6.44 -2.93 -11.38
N GLY A 102 6.62 -3.32 -10.12
CA GLY A 102 7.63 -2.69 -9.30
C GLY A 102 7.86 -3.34 -7.95
N GLN A 103 9.11 -3.24 -7.49
CA GLN A 103 9.59 -3.81 -6.25
C GLN A 103 10.30 -2.72 -5.44
N SER A 104 10.17 -2.78 -4.13
CA SER A 104 10.91 -1.91 -3.23
C SER A 104 11.31 -2.65 -1.96
N LEU A 105 12.52 -2.37 -1.51
CA LEU A 105 13.07 -2.85 -0.26
C LEU A 105 13.67 -1.66 0.48
N SER A 106 13.42 -1.56 1.77
CA SER A 106 14.05 -0.55 2.61
C SER A 106 14.30 -1.04 4.02
N LEU A 107 15.36 -0.54 4.61
CA LEU A 107 15.73 -0.77 6.00
C LEU A 107 15.77 0.57 6.72
N VAL A 108 15.17 0.64 7.90
CA VAL A 108 15.21 1.79 8.78
C VAL A 108 15.96 1.43 10.05
N ARG A 109 17.04 2.14 10.34
CA ARG A 109 17.75 2.10 11.61
C ARG A 109 17.11 3.09 12.58
N ILE A 110 16.68 2.60 13.73
CA ILE A 110 16.12 3.39 14.84
C ILE A 110 17.24 3.79 15.82
N GLY A 111 17.97 4.86 15.53
CA GLY A 111 18.94 5.44 16.45
C GLY A 111 18.26 6.15 17.62
N GLU A 112 19.05 6.59 18.60
CA GLU A 112 18.56 7.36 19.74
C GLU A 112 17.98 8.71 19.27
N SER A 113 18.79 9.48 18.54
CA SER A 113 18.43 10.80 18.03
C SER A 113 17.98 10.82 16.56
N LEU A 114 18.29 9.78 15.79
CA LEU A 114 18.11 9.75 14.33
C LEU A 114 17.36 8.49 13.85
N LEU A 115 16.58 8.66 12.80
CA LEU A 115 16.09 7.59 11.93
C LEU A 115 16.87 7.66 10.61
N ILE A 116 17.47 6.54 10.23
CA ILE A 116 18.19 6.43 8.96
C ILE A 116 17.47 5.38 8.13
N ARG A 117 16.92 5.77 6.98
CA ARG A 117 16.31 4.85 6.04
C ARG A 117 17.16 4.76 4.78
N MET A 118 17.48 3.55 4.40
CA MET A 118 18.11 3.22 3.13
C MET A 118 17.17 2.30 2.37
N GLY A 119 17.02 2.53 1.07
CA GLY A 119 16.14 1.71 0.26
C GLY A 119 16.55 1.66 -1.19
N VAL A 120 16.11 0.60 -1.84
CA VAL A 120 16.18 0.40 -3.27
C VAL A 120 14.78 0.18 -3.81
N ASN A 121 14.56 0.61 -5.04
CA ASN A 121 13.34 0.35 -5.77
C ASN A 121 13.67 0.05 -7.22
N TYR A 122 12.84 -0.77 -7.84
CA TYR A 122 12.95 -1.10 -9.24
C TYR A 122 11.55 -1.07 -9.84
N ASP A 123 11.36 -0.28 -10.88
CA ASP A 123 10.11 -0.11 -11.60
C ASP A 123 10.32 -0.66 -13.01
N GLU A 124 9.78 -1.85 -13.25
CA GLU A 124 9.96 -2.58 -14.52
C GLU A 124 9.17 -1.88 -15.64
N SER A 125 7.98 -1.34 -15.33
CA SER A 125 7.15 -0.62 -16.30
C SER A 125 7.84 0.62 -16.88
N ARG A 126 8.86 1.15 -16.19
CA ARG A 126 9.68 2.30 -16.62
C ARG A 126 11.16 1.98 -16.78
N ASP A 127 11.55 0.70 -16.66
CA ASP A 127 12.95 0.24 -16.63
C ASP A 127 13.85 1.15 -15.77
N ASN A 128 13.48 1.33 -14.50
CA ASN A 128 14.11 2.32 -13.64
C ASN A 128 14.50 1.76 -12.28
N PHE A 129 15.81 1.79 -12.00
CA PHE A 129 16.38 1.45 -10.71
C PHE A 129 16.68 2.71 -9.89
N GLY A 130 16.23 2.72 -8.64
CA GLY A 130 16.42 3.83 -7.70
C GLY A 130 17.05 3.39 -6.39
N VAL A 131 17.90 4.26 -5.85
CA VAL A 131 18.42 4.16 -4.48
C VAL A 131 18.00 5.42 -3.72
N ASN A 132 17.60 5.25 -2.46
CA ASN A 132 17.21 6.35 -1.60
C ASN A 132 17.87 6.24 -0.22
N LEU A 133 18.31 7.39 0.30
CA LEU A 133 18.79 7.58 1.66
C LEU A 133 18.03 8.76 2.25
N SER A 134 17.48 8.57 3.45
CA SER A 134 16.86 9.65 4.21
C SER A 134 17.27 9.57 5.67
N ILE A 135 17.62 10.72 6.24
CA ILE A 135 18.03 10.86 7.63
C ILE A 135 17.08 11.86 8.28
N GLU A 136 16.48 11.48 9.41
CA GLU A 136 15.48 12.30 10.09
C GLU A 136 15.72 12.32 11.60
N PRO A 137 15.75 13.51 12.24
CA PRO A 137 15.82 13.59 13.69
C PRO A 137 14.51 13.14 14.36
N ARG A 138 14.62 12.31 15.40
CA ARG A 138 13.48 11.74 16.16
C ARG A 138 12.77 12.74 17.05
N PHE A 139 13.36 13.90 17.30
CA PHE A 139 12.75 14.97 18.10
C PHE A 139 11.79 15.86 17.29
N LEU A 140 11.68 15.66 15.97
CA LEU A 140 10.70 16.37 15.15
C LEU A 140 9.31 15.73 15.28
N ALA A 141 8.30 16.53 15.63
CA ALA A 141 6.91 16.07 15.85
C ALA A 141 6.24 15.46 14.61
N ASN A 142 6.81 15.64 13.42
CA ASN A 142 6.22 15.22 12.15
C ASN A 142 7.18 14.34 11.34
N SER A 143 7.70 13.28 11.97
CA SER A 143 8.61 12.36 11.28
C SER A 143 7.92 11.66 10.11
N ARG A 144 8.39 11.91 8.89
CA ARG A 144 7.87 11.27 7.67
C ARG A 144 8.18 9.78 7.65
N ILE A 145 9.34 9.37 8.18
CA ILE A 145 9.74 7.97 8.28
C ILE A 145 8.82 7.22 9.24
N ALA A 146 8.53 7.78 10.43
CA ALA A 146 7.66 7.16 11.42
C ALA A 146 6.21 6.97 10.94
N ARG A 147 5.71 7.88 10.10
CA ARG A 147 4.35 7.77 9.54
C ARG A 147 4.25 6.74 8.42
N ARG A 148 5.29 6.65 7.56
CA ARG A 148 5.28 5.77 6.39
C ARG A 148 5.49 4.29 6.72
N THR A 149 6.11 3.98 7.85
CA THR A 149 6.32 2.59 8.29
C THR A 149 5.03 1.90 8.72
N GLY A 150 3.97 2.64 9.07
CA GLY A 150 2.76 2.06 9.66
C GLY A 150 3.00 1.32 10.99
N VAL A 151 4.21 1.45 11.54
CA VAL A 151 4.65 0.95 12.84
C VAL A 151 4.95 2.18 13.68
N ASP A 152 4.38 2.24 14.88
CA ASP A 152 4.63 3.35 15.79
C ASP A 152 6.11 3.39 16.20
N ILE A 153 6.73 4.54 15.92
CA ILE A 153 8.10 4.86 16.35
C ILE A 153 7.98 6.06 17.28
N ARG A 154 8.01 5.78 18.58
CA ARG A 154 7.93 6.83 19.60
C ARG A 154 9.13 7.78 19.48
N PRO A 155 8.99 9.07 19.84
CA PRO A 155 10.10 10.02 19.84
C PRO A 155 11.18 9.64 20.87
N SER A 156 12.36 10.25 20.76
CA SER A 156 13.41 10.09 21.77
C SER A 156 12.92 10.60 23.14
N GLY A 157 13.33 9.94 24.22
CA GLY A 157 12.93 10.28 25.59
C GLY A 157 11.54 9.78 26.02
N ALA A 158 10.78 9.11 25.16
CA ALA A 158 9.46 8.55 25.51
C ALA A 158 9.50 7.47 26.61
N TYR A 159 10.67 6.89 26.87
CA TYR A 159 10.90 5.90 27.93
C TYR A 159 11.78 6.43 29.08
N GLY A 160 12.04 7.74 29.12
CA GLY A 160 13.05 8.35 29.99
C GLY A 160 14.39 8.57 29.28
N PHE A 161 15.23 9.41 29.87
CA PHE A 161 16.62 9.57 29.44
C PHE A 161 17.43 8.36 29.93
N GLU A 162 18.07 7.63 29.01
CA GLU A 162 19.23 6.77 29.33
C GLU A 162 20.51 7.54 28.99
#